data_AF-A0A954Z2Z5-F1
#
_entry.id   AF-A0A954Z2Z5-F1
#
_cell.length_a   1.000
_cell.length_b   1.000
_cell.length_c   1.000
_cell.angle_alpha   90.00
_cell.angle_beta   90.00
_cell.angle_gamma   90.00
#
_symmetry.space_group_name_H-M   'P 1'
#
loop_
_entity.id
_entity.type
_entity.pdbx_description
1 polymer ?
#
loop_
_entity_poly.entity_id
_entity_poly.type
_entity_poly.pdbx_seq_one_letter_code
_entity_poly.pdbx_strand_id
1 'polypeptide(L)'
;DCNANGVPDECELEGNDCNNNGLPDECDLEGNDCNGNGVPNECEPFIDCNGNGIQDDCDLAKPPFEVELILPSDVTRYDSYGNCVAIEGDTFVAGAPGDDDGGYGSGSVYVFEREGTDWTQVDKLTASDRAEGDRFGYAIATAGGVMIVGAWSDDGAAVDSGAAYIFEWVNDHW
;
A
#
# COMPACT_ATOMS: atom_id res chain seq x y z
N ASP A 1 30.81 1.28 -26.46
CA ASP A 1 29.91 2.33 -26.91
C ASP A 1 28.54 2.03 -26.31
N CYS A 2 28.39 2.35 -25.03
CA CYS A 2 27.18 2.10 -24.26
C CYS A 2 26.06 3.10 -24.64
N ASN A 3 26.45 4.31 -25.05
CA ASN A 3 25.58 5.44 -25.36
C ASN A 3 25.26 5.54 -26.87
N ALA A 4 25.84 4.64 -27.67
CA ALA A 4 25.69 4.53 -29.12
C ALA A 4 26.07 5.82 -29.89
N ASN A 5 27.02 6.61 -29.37
CA ASN A 5 27.42 7.87 -29.97
C ASN A 5 28.51 7.72 -31.06
N GLY A 6 29.04 6.51 -31.24
CA GLY A 6 30.08 6.18 -32.23
C GLY A 6 31.52 6.39 -31.74
N VAL A 7 31.72 6.75 -30.48
CA VAL A 7 33.00 6.82 -29.78
C VAL A 7 33.13 5.57 -28.89
N PRO A 8 34.29 4.90 -28.86
CA PRO A 8 34.51 3.83 -27.88
C PRO A 8 34.55 4.39 -26.45
N ASP A 9 33.86 3.73 -25.51
CA ASP A 9 33.80 4.10 -24.09
C ASP A 9 35.20 4.41 -23.48
N GLU A 10 36.23 3.66 -23.87
CA GLU A 10 37.62 3.87 -23.41
C GLU A 10 38.21 5.25 -23.79
N CYS A 11 37.64 5.92 -24.79
CA CYS A 11 38.01 7.27 -25.23
C CYS A 11 37.20 8.37 -24.53
N GLU A 12 36.25 8.00 -23.67
CA GLU A 12 35.28 8.91 -23.03
C GLU A 12 35.49 9.02 -21.52
N LEU A 13 36.53 8.38 -20.98
CA LEU A 13 36.79 8.29 -19.54
C LEU A 13 37.32 9.59 -18.91
N GLU A 14 37.91 10.50 -19.69
CA GLU A 14 38.54 11.70 -19.14
C GLU A 14 37.47 12.69 -18.61
N GLY A 15 37.30 12.71 -17.29
CA GLY A 15 36.36 13.59 -16.60
C GLY A 15 34.92 13.08 -16.53
N ASN A 16 34.65 11.90 -17.09
CA ASN A 16 33.35 11.20 -17.06
C ASN A 16 33.51 9.77 -16.51
N ASP A 17 34.50 9.47 -15.68
CA ASP A 17 34.65 8.19 -14.98
C ASP A 17 35.02 8.50 -13.51
N CYS A 18 34.01 8.78 -12.71
CA CYS A 18 34.20 9.25 -11.34
C CYS A 18 34.74 8.13 -10.42
N ASN A 19 34.30 6.88 -10.67
CA ASN A 19 34.56 5.71 -9.84
C ASN A 19 35.82 4.94 -10.30
N ASN A 20 36.40 5.34 -11.44
CA ASN A 20 37.57 4.76 -12.09
C ASN A 20 37.38 3.27 -12.44
N ASN A 21 36.17 2.87 -12.82
CA ASN A 21 35.86 1.48 -13.19
C ASN A 21 36.13 1.18 -14.67
N GLY A 22 36.49 2.19 -15.48
CA GLY A 22 36.76 2.06 -16.91
C GLY A 22 35.50 2.09 -17.79
N LEU A 23 34.38 2.54 -17.24
CA LEU A 23 33.14 2.85 -17.93
C LEU A 23 32.83 4.35 -17.72
N PRO A 24 32.32 5.04 -18.74
CA PRO A 24 31.78 6.38 -18.56
C PRO A 24 30.62 6.39 -17.56
N ASP A 25 30.47 7.46 -16.77
CA ASP A 25 29.42 7.64 -15.75
C ASP A 25 28.01 7.45 -16.33
N GLU A 26 27.80 7.87 -17.58
CA GLU A 26 26.54 7.66 -18.30
C GLU A 26 26.23 6.18 -18.64
N CYS A 27 27.26 5.33 -18.67
CA CYS A 27 27.12 3.88 -18.77
C CYS A 27 26.83 3.22 -17.41
N ASP A 28 27.01 3.95 -16.31
CA ASP A 28 26.88 3.46 -14.93
C ASP A 28 25.57 3.91 -14.26
N LEU A 29 24.58 4.35 -15.04
CA LEU A 29 23.31 4.88 -14.49
C LEU A 29 22.28 3.79 -14.14
N GLU A 30 22.32 2.63 -14.81
CA GLU A 30 21.29 1.59 -14.64
C GLU A 30 21.33 0.99 -13.22
N GLY A 31 20.30 1.28 -12.41
CA GLY A 31 20.21 0.82 -11.02
C GLY A 31 21.14 1.57 -10.05
N ASN A 32 21.88 2.56 -10.54
CA ASN A 32 22.86 3.33 -9.77
C ASN A 32 22.68 4.85 -9.95
N ASP A 33 21.56 5.32 -10.51
CA ASP A 33 21.09 6.70 -10.43
C ASP A 33 19.67 6.69 -9.84
N CYS A 34 19.60 6.78 -8.52
CA CYS A 34 18.33 6.69 -7.79
C CYS A 34 17.47 7.94 -7.94
N ASN A 35 18.08 9.09 -8.27
CA ASN A 35 17.42 10.39 -8.32
C ASN A 35 17.12 10.89 -9.73
N GLY A 36 17.62 10.17 -10.73
CA GLY A 36 17.38 10.43 -12.15
C GLY A 36 18.06 11.70 -12.65
N ASN A 37 19.10 12.19 -11.97
CA ASN A 37 19.79 13.42 -12.36
C ASN A 37 20.92 13.21 -13.38
N GLY A 38 21.20 11.94 -13.76
CA GLY A 38 22.23 11.58 -14.72
C GLY A 38 23.64 11.49 -14.14
N VAL A 39 23.77 11.41 -12.81
CA VAL A 39 25.03 11.21 -12.09
C VAL A 39 24.91 9.90 -11.29
N PRO A 40 25.85 8.94 -11.44
CA PRO A 40 25.83 7.74 -10.61
C PRO A 40 25.91 8.08 -9.12
N ASN A 41 25.17 7.37 -8.27
CA ASN A 41 25.05 7.60 -6.82
C ASN A 41 26.43 7.65 -6.12
N GLU A 42 27.38 6.85 -6.58
CA GLU A 42 28.74 6.83 -6.03
C GLU A 42 29.60 8.04 -6.43
N CYS A 43 29.19 8.76 -7.48
CA CYS A 43 29.75 10.04 -7.88
C CYS A 43 29.15 11.21 -7.11
N GLU A 44 28.12 10.97 -6.30
CA GLU A 44 27.43 11.97 -5.52
C GLU A 44 27.94 12.04 -4.07
N PRO A 45 27.78 13.18 -3.39
CA PRO A 45 28.03 13.26 -1.96
C PRO A 45 27.10 12.30 -1.20
N PHE A 46 27.69 11.35 -0.46
CA PHE A 46 26.93 10.48 0.42
C PHE A 46 26.40 11.27 1.63
N ILE A 47 25.22 11.87 1.47
CA ILE A 47 24.47 12.56 2.51
C ILE A 47 23.31 11.66 2.89
N ASP A 48 23.35 11.15 4.12
CA ASP A 48 22.30 10.34 4.74
C ASP A 48 21.94 10.99 6.08
N CYS A 49 20.97 11.91 6.07
CA CYS A 49 20.59 12.64 7.28
C CYS A 49 19.77 11.78 8.25
N ASN A 50 19.10 10.73 7.75
CA ASN A 50 18.19 9.91 8.54
C ASN A 50 18.86 8.61 9.07
N GLY A 51 20.06 8.28 8.59
CA GLY A 51 20.87 7.14 9.00
C GLY A 51 20.38 5.78 8.49
N ASN A 52 19.57 5.75 7.43
CA ASN A 52 18.99 4.51 6.89
C ASN A 52 19.92 3.77 5.89
N GLY A 53 21.08 4.35 5.56
CA GLY A 53 22.03 3.79 4.59
C GLY A 53 21.64 4.04 3.12
N ILE A 54 20.65 4.87 2.86
CA ILE A 54 20.22 5.35 1.55
C ILE A 54 20.53 6.86 1.49
N GLN A 55 21.04 7.37 0.37
CA GLN A 55 21.32 8.79 0.21
C GLN A 55 20.01 9.60 0.20
N ASP A 56 19.99 10.77 0.82
CA ASP A 56 18.81 11.63 0.94
C ASP A 56 18.19 11.95 -0.44
N ASP A 57 19.01 12.19 -1.47
CA ASP A 57 18.49 12.43 -2.82
C ASP A 57 17.77 11.20 -3.40
N CYS A 58 18.19 9.98 -3.04
CA CYS A 58 17.47 8.76 -3.37
C CYS A 58 16.16 8.61 -2.60
N ASP A 59 16.14 9.03 -1.33
CA ASP A 59 14.94 9.02 -0.52
C ASP A 59 13.91 10.03 -1.03
N LEU A 60 14.37 11.20 -1.49
CA LEU A 60 13.52 12.26 -2.04
C LEU A 60 13.09 11.99 -3.48
N ALA A 61 13.86 11.22 -4.23
CA ALA A 61 13.53 10.81 -5.59
C ALA A 61 12.53 9.66 -5.68
N LYS A 62 12.13 9.08 -4.55
CA LYS A 62 10.91 8.29 -4.44
C LYS A 62 9.74 9.23 -4.09
N PRO A 63 9.12 9.94 -5.06
CA PRO A 63 7.90 10.70 -4.76
C PRO A 63 6.82 9.73 -4.25
N PRO A 64 5.73 10.21 -3.64
CA PRO A 64 4.63 9.35 -3.22
C PRO A 64 3.95 8.75 -4.45
N PHE A 65 4.49 7.64 -4.96
CA PHE A 65 3.88 6.85 -6.01
C PHE A 65 2.91 5.87 -5.36
N GLU A 66 1.78 5.64 -6.01
CA GLU A 66 0.93 4.50 -5.70
C GLU A 66 1.78 3.24 -5.84
N VAL A 67 2.10 2.60 -4.71
CA VAL A 67 3.00 1.44 -4.67
C VAL A 67 2.28 0.17 -5.11
N GLU A 68 0.98 0.09 -4.85
CA GLU A 68 0.17 -1.10 -5.10
C GLU A 68 -1.32 -0.74 -5.17
N LEU A 69 -2.05 -1.33 -6.12
CA LEU A 69 -3.52 -1.34 -6.17
C LEU A 69 -4.02 -2.65 -5.57
N ILE A 70 -4.77 -2.58 -4.48
CA ILE A 70 -5.29 -3.75 -3.77
C ILE A 70 -6.79 -3.87 -3.97
N LEU A 71 -7.23 -5.00 -4.54
CA LEU A 71 -8.64 -5.33 -4.73
C LEU A 71 -8.96 -6.65 -4.01
N PRO A 72 -10.08 -6.75 -3.29
CA PRO A 72 -10.54 -8.01 -2.73
C PRO A 72 -10.89 -9.02 -3.82
N SER A 73 -10.88 -10.30 -3.45
CA SER A 73 -11.11 -11.42 -4.38
C SER A 73 -12.47 -11.41 -5.09
N ASP A 74 -13.46 -10.76 -4.49
CA ASP A 74 -14.89 -10.84 -4.84
C ASP A 74 -15.56 -9.47 -4.95
N VAL A 75 -14.77 -8.38 -5.02
CA VAL A 75 -15.35 -7.04 -5.19
C VAL A 75 -16.08 -6.90 -6.53
N THR A 76 -17.32 -6.44 -6.46
CA THR A 76 -18.18 -6.21 -7.62
C THR A 76 -18.68 -4.75 -7.67
N ARG A 77 -19.56 -4.49 -8.64
CA ARG A 77 -20.11 -3.14 -8.84
C ARG A 77 -20.92 -2.71 -7.60
N TYR A 78 -20.76 -1.45 -7.21
CA TYR A 78 -21.48 -0.83 -6.10
C TYR A 78 -21.13 -1.31 -4.69
N ASP A 79 -20.23 -2.28 -4.52
CA ASP A 79 -19.77 -2.74 -3.20
C ASP A 79 -19.10 -1.63 -2.38
N SER A 80 -18.64 -0.58 -3.07
CA SER A 80 -18.06 0.61 -2.46
C SER A 80 -16.85 0.26 -1.59
N TYR A 81 -16.07 -0.75 -2.00
CA TYR A 81 -14.81 -1.10 -1.36
C TYR A 81 -13.89 0.12 -1.21
N GLY A 82 -13.24 0.23 -0.04
CA GLY A 82 -12.42 1.37 0.32
C GLY A 82 -13.22 2.59 0.80
N ASN A 83 -14.53 2.45 1.06
CA ASN A 83 -15.35 3.54 1.60
C ASN A 83 -14.85 4.02 2.96
N CYS A 84 -14.37 3.09 3.78
CA CYS A 84 -13.70 3.36 5.04
C CYS A 84 -12.46 2.47 5.14
N VAL A 85 -11.36 3.00 5.67
CA VAL A 85 -10.12 2.26 5.88
C VAL A 85 -9.54 2.56 7.26
N ALA A 86 -8.91 1.55 7.85
CA ALA A 86 -8.11 1.69 9.06
C ALA A 86 -6.87 0.81 8.94
N ILE A 87 -5.80 1.15 9.66
CA ILE A 87 -4.54 0.41 9.66
C ILE A 87 -3.95 0.40 11.06
N GLU A 88 -3.46 -0.75 11.49
CA GLU A 88 -2.70 -0.94 12.71
C GLU A 88 -1.53 -1.89 12.45
N GLY A 89 -0.30 -1.38 12.54
CA GLY A 89 0.90 -2.16 12.26
C GLY A 89 0.94 -2.67 10.81
N ASP A 90 1.02 -3.99 10.66
CA ASP A 90 1.05 -4.70 9.38
C ASP A 90 -0.33 -5.22 8.94
N THR A 91 -1.40 -4.75 9.56
CA THR A 91 -2.78 -5.10 9.20
C THR A 91 -3.53 -3.85 8.77
N PHE A 92 -4.10 -3.85 7.57
CA PHE A 92 -5.09 -2.84 7.18
C PHE A 92 -6.44 -3.49 6.89
N VAL A 93 -7.49 -2.69 7.04
CA VAL A 93 -8.86 -3.11 6.82
C VAL A 93 -9.56 -2.10 5.94
N ALA A 94 -10.46 -2.60 5.10
CA ALA A 94 -11.20 -1.79 4.16
C ALA A 94 -12.66 -2.23 4.10
N GLY A 95 -13.55 -1.27 4.31
CA GLY A 95 -14.99 -1.46 4.30
C GLY A 95 -15.59 -1.42 2.89
N ALA A 96 -16.58 -2.26 2.67
CA ALA A 96 -17.40 -2.34 1.47
C ALA A 96 -18.89 -2.38 1.85
N PRO A 97 -19.48 -1.26 2.32
CA PRO A 97 -20.86 -1.21 2.79
C PRO A 97 -21.92 -1.43 1.70
N GLY A 98 -21.51 -1.57 0.43
CA GLY A 98 -22.38 -1.93 -0.67
C GLY A 98 -22.42 -3.43 -0.98
N ASP A 99 -21.48 -4.21 -0.42
CA ASP A 99 -21.32 -5.65 -0.69
C ASP A 99 -22.63 -6.40 -0.42
N ASP A 100 -23.02 -7.25 -1.37
CA ASP A 100 -24.35 -7.85 -1.41
C ASP A 100 -24.40 -9.36 -1.13
N ASP A 101 -23.30 -9.95 -0.66
CA ASP A 101 -23.20 -11.38 -0.33
C ASP A 101 -24.14 -11.82 0.80
N GLY A 102 -24.50 -10.91 1.71
CA GLY A 102 -25.47 -11.11 2.77
C GLY A 102 -26.89 -10.58 2.47
N GLY A 103 -27.13 -10.06 1.27
CA GLY A 103 -28.31 -9.27 0.92
C GLY A 103 -27.90 -7.88 0.40
N TYR A 104 -28.75 -7.21 -0.38
CA TYR A 104 -28.40 -5.97 -1.06
C TYR A 104 -27.86 -4.91 -0.09
N GLY A 105 -26.58 -4.55 -0.22
CA GLY A 105 -25.94 -3.60 0.68
C GLY A 105 -25.85 -4.04 2.14
N SER A 106 -25.82 -5.35 2.40
CA SER A 106 -25.56 -5.91 3.74
C SER A 106 -24.18 -5.51 4.27
N GLY A 107 -23.21 -5.38 3.36
CA GLY A 107 -21.90 -4.84 3.63
C GLY A 107 -20.90 -5.86 4.18
N SER A 108 -19.62 -5.59 3.93
CA SER A 108 -18.49 -6.43 4.33
C SER A 108 -17.29 -5.58 4.74
N VAL A 109 -16.36 -6.17 5.50
CA VAL A 109 -15.03 -5.61 5.79
C VAL A 109 -13.98 -6.62 5.37
N TYR A 110 -12.99 -6.17 4.61
CA TYR A 110 -11.88 -6.99 4.16
C TYR A 110 -10.65 -6.69 5.00
N VAL A 111 -9.94 -7.74 5.41
CA VAL A 111 -8.71 -7.65 6.20
C VAL A 111 -7.53 -8.08 5.35
N PHE A 112 -6.48 -7.27 5.39
CA PHE A 112 -5.23 -7.51 4.69
C PHE A 112 -4.05 -7.47 5.66
N GLU A 113 -3.10 -8.36 5.45
CA GLU A 113 -1.83 -8.39 6.17
C GLU A 113 -0.66 -8.20 5.23
N ARG A 114 0.38 -7.54 5.74
CA ARG A 114 1.63 -7.29 5.02
C ARG A 114 2.67 -8.34 5.36
N GLU A 115 3.16 -9.03 4.34
CA GLU A 115 4.35 -9.88 4.41
C GLU A 115 5.47 -9.25 3.56
N GLY A 116 6.44 -8.61 4.22
CA GLY A 116 7.51 -7.88 3.53
C GLY A 116 6.95 -6.61 2.85
N THR A 117 6.90 -6.61 1.51
CA THR A 117 6.33 -5.52 0.71
C THR A 117 4.93 -5.80 0.20
N ASP A 118 4.45 -7.04 0.35
CA ASP A 118 3.24 -7.52 -0.32
C ASP A 118 2.07 -7.52 0.65
N TRP A 119 0.90 -7.05 0.20
CA TRP A 119 -0.34 -7.10 0.98
C TRP A 119 -1.24 -8.24 0.50
N THR A 120 -1.71 -9.07 1.42
CA THR A 120 -2.56 -10.22 1.11
C THR A 120 -3.87 -10.14 1.88
N GLN A 121 -5.00 -10.38 1.22
CA GLN A 121 -6.30 -10.53 1.88
C GLN A 121 -6.28 -11.80 2.73
N VAL A 122 -6.45 -11.66 4.04
CA VAL A 122 -6.47 -12.79 5.00
C VAL A 122 -7.87 -13.12 5.50
N ASP A 123 -8.80 -12.16 5.45
CA ASP A 123 -10.17 -12.36 5.94
C ASP A 123 -11.21 -11.47 5.23
N LYS A 124 -12.49 -11.90 5.34
CA LYS A 124 -13.69 -11.14 4.99
C LYS A 124 -14.68 -11.25 6.15
N LEU A 125 -14.86 -10.16 6.88
CA LEU A 125 -15.76 -10.04 8.01
C LEU A 125 -17.15 -9.58 7.55
N THR A 126 -18.19 -10.15 8.15
CA THR A 126 -19.59 -9.77 7.95
C THR A 126 -20.30 -9.71 9.29
N ALA A 127 -21.37 -8.92 9.39
CA ALA A 127 -22.23 -8.94 10.58
C ALA A 127 -22.91 -10.32 10.75
N SER A 128 -23.06 -10.75 12.01
CA SER A 128 -23.66 -12.06 12.34
C SER A 128 -25.16 -12.16 12.01
N ASP A 129 -25.83 -11.02 12.02
CA ASP A 129 -27.24 -10.76 11.81
C ASP A 129 -27.49 -9.95 10.53
N ARG A 130 -26.47 -9.86 9.66
CA ARG A 130 -26.50 -9.13 8.40
C ARG A 130 -27.83 -9.32 7.65
N ALA A 131 -28.38 -8.20 7.23
CA ALA A 131 -29.62 -8.11 6.48
C ALA A 131 -29.45 -7.12 5.32
N GLU A 132 -30.49 -7.05 4.48
CA GLU A 132 -30.53 -6.11 3.37
C GLU A 132 -30.49 -4.66 3.90
N GLY A 133 -29.49 -3.91 3.44
CA GLY A 133 -29.40 -2.48 3.70
C GLY A 133 -28.63 -2.07 4.94
N ASP A 134 -28.09 -2.97 5.75
CA ASP A 134 -27.44 -2.63 7.03
C ASP A 134 -26.18 -1.76 6.90
N ARG A 135 -25.50 -1.83 5.74
CA ARG A 135 -24.26 -1.08 5.45
C ARG A 135 -23.12 -1.40 6.42
N PHE A 136 -22.94 -2.67 6.79
CA PHE A 136 -21.78 -3.08 7.59
C PHE A 136 -20.47 -2.70 6.88
N GLY A 137 -19.50 -2.17 7.63
CA GLY A 137 -18.24 -1.68 7.06
C GLY A 137 -18.26 -0.22 6.64
N TYR A 138 -19.32 0.54 6.93
CA TYR A 138 -19.39 1.98 6.61
C TYR A 138 -18.42 2.83 7.44
N ALA A 139 -18.13 2.40 8.68
CA ALA A 139 -17.16 3.04 9.57
C ALA A 139 -16.33 1.96 10.25
N ILE A 140 -15.01 2.16 10.36
CA ILE A 140 -14.09 1.21 10.97
C ILE A 140 -13.11 1.97 11.86
N ALA A 141 -12.83 1.41 13.04
CA ALA A 141 -11.75 1.84 13.91
C ALA A 141 -11.00 0.60 14.44
N THR A 142 -9.68 0.66 14.48
CA THR A 142 -8.82 -0.40 15.03
C THR A 142 -7.93 0.16 16.13
N ALA A 143 -7.76 -0.60 17.21
CA ALA A 143 -6.79 -0.31 18.27
C ALA A 143 -6.54 -1.55 19.14
N GLY A 144 -5.26 -1.88 19.34
CA GLY A 144 -4.83 -2.91 20.29
C GLY A 144 -5.38 -4.30 20.00
N GLY A 145 -5.53 -4.66 18.72
CA GLY A 145 -6.10 -5.96 18.32
C GLY A 145 -7.63 -6.03 18.46
N VAL A 146 -8.29 -4.88 18.60
CA VAL A 146 -9.75 -4.75 18.58
C VAL A 146 -10.14 -3.94 17.35
N MET A 147 -11.16 -4.40 16.63
CA MET A 147 -11.77 -3.69 15.51
C MET A 147 -13.24 -3.41 15.84
N ILE A 148 -13.66 -2.16 15.64
CA ILE A 148 -15.05 -1.75 15.76
C ILE A 148 -15.56 -1.38 14.37
N VAL A 149 -16.65 -2.01 13.94
CA VAL A 149 -17.27 -1.80 12.64
C VAL A 149 -18.69 -1.27 12.81
N GLY A 150 -19.01 -0.17 12.15
CA GLY A 150 -20.35 0.41 12.12
C GLY A 150 -21.19 -0.10 10.95
N ALA A 151 -22.46 -0.34 11.23
CA ALA A 151 -23.53 -0.58 10.26
C ALA A 151 -24.63 0.44 10.54
N TRP A 152 -24.55 1.63 9.93
CA TRP A 152 -25.38 2.77 10.35
C TRP A 152 -26.86 2.63 9.99
N SER A 153 -27.20 1.70 9.08
CA SER A 153 -28.57 1.43 8.62
C SER A 153 -29.15 0.14 9.20
N ASP A 154 -28.45 -0.52 10.11
CA ASP A 154 -28.94 -1.72 10.80
C ASP A 154 -30.28 -1.46 11.49
N ASP A 155 -31.22 -2.40 11.33
CA ASP A 155 -32.58 -2.30 11.84
C ASP A 155 -32.91 -3.24 13.01
N GLY A 156 -31.91 -3.94 13.57
CA GLY A 156 -32.09 -5.00 14.56
C GLY A 156 -32.75 -4.54 15.87
N ALA A 157 -32.49 -3.30 16.29
CA ALA A 157 -33.13 -2.70 17.47
C ALA A 157 -34.36 -1.84 17.13
N ALA A 158 -34.28 -1.07 16.04
CA ALA A 158 -35.36 -0.29 15.43
C ALA A 158 -34.97 0.09 14.00
N VAL A 159 -35.94 0.48 13.17
CA VAL A 159 -35.73 0.88 11.76
C VAL A 159 -34.56 1.87 11.64
N ASP A 160 -33.53 1.47 10.89
CA ASP A 160 -32.28 2.21 10.62
C ASP A 160 -31.65 2.83 11.88
N SER A 161 -31.74 2.15 13.03
CA SER A 161 -31.18 2.64 14.30
C SER A 161 -29.66 2.52 14.37
N GLY A 162 -29.08 1.68 13.52
CA GLY A 162 -27.66 1.42 13.43
C GLY A 162 -27.16 0.46 14.50
N ALA A 163 -26.04 -0.19 14.20
CA ALA A 163 -25.33 -1.10 15.07
C ALA A 163 -23.82 -0.88 14.99
N ALA A 164 -23.12 -1.32 16.04
CA ALA A 164 -21.66 -1.36 16.09
C ALA A 164 -21.23 -2.75 16.54
N TYR A 165 -20.29 -3.33 15.80
CA TYR A 165 -19.81 -4.68 15.97
C TYR A 165 -18.36 -4.64 16.43
N ILE A 166 -17.99 -5.51 17.36
CA ILE A 166 -16.63 -5.60 17.89
C ILE A 166 -16.06 -6.95 17.48
N PHE A 167 -14.88 -6.91 16.85
CA PHE A 167 -14.06 -8.07 16.52
C PHE A 167 -12.76 -8.01 17.32
N GLU A 168 -12.31 -9.16 17.80
CA GLU A 168 -11.08 -9.30 18.59
C GLU A 168 -10.13 -10.23 17.86
N TRP A 169 -8.87 -9.82 17.73
CA TRP A 169 -7.82 -10.67 17.18
C TRP A 169 -7.45 -11.79 18.16
N VAL A 170 -7.82 -13.03 17.84
CA VAL A 170 -7.62 -14.20 18.71
C VAL A 170 -7.04 -15.37 17.93
N ASN A 171 -5.90 -15.92 18.37
CA ASN A 171 -5.21 -17.04 17.74
C ASN A 171 -4.93 -16.83 16.24
N ASP A 172 -4.42 -15.65 15.88
CA ASP A 172 -4.06 -15.27 14.51
C ASP A 172 -5.25 -15.16 13.53
N HIS A 173 -6.43 -14.80 14.05
CA HIS A 173 -7.66 -14.57 13.28
C HIS A 173 -8.53 -13.45 13.87
N TRP A 174 -9.33 -12.77 13.03
CA TRP A 174 -10.31 -11.74 13.41
C TRP A 174 -11.71 -12.31 13.69
#